data_AF-A0A7G1P5G8-F1
#
_entry.id   AF-A0A7G1P5G8-F1
#
_cell.length_a   1.000
_cell.length_b   1.000
_cell.length_c   1.000
_cell.angle_alpha   90.00
_cell.angle_beta   90.00
_cell.angle_gamma   90.00
#
_symmetry.space_group_name_H-M   'P 1'
#
loop_
_entity.id
_entity.type
_entity.pdbx_description
1 polymer ?
#
loop_
_entity_poly.entity_id
_entity_poly.type
_entity_poly.pdbx_seq_one_letter_code
_entity_poly.pdbx_strand_id
1 'polypeptide(L)'
;MAVYVSIRGWIECDPKQLDSLKNIIAEHSDNAYSGGWGFPAQPFNWTSYAFYGGDLQVADVPWLRNQLAEMAALQPGDEDESQVEGLFLVTHEVDGLTEWQIRDGGLYEVPGSEGHAYLGA
;
A
#
# COMPACT_ATOMS: atom_id res chain seq x y z
N MET A 1 1.13 -3.09 26.77
CA MET A 1 2.18 -2.74 25.80
C MET A 1 1.52 -2.84 24.45
N ALA A 2 1.52 -1.76 23.66
CA ALA A 2 0.92 -1.80 22.32
C ALA A 2 1.87 -2.58 21.41
N VAL A 3 1.31 -3.45 20.57
CA VAL A 3 2.04 -4.19 19.54
C VAL A 3 1.97 -3.38 18.26
N TYR A 4 3.10 -3.27 17.57
CA TYR A 4 3.21 -2.51 16.33
C TYR A 4 3.47 -3.42 15.13
N VAL A 5 3.15 -2.87 13.96
CA VAL A 5 3.38 -3.49 12.66
C VAL A 5 4.04 -2.45 11.77
N SER A 6 5.23 -2.77 11.28
CA SER A 6 5.92 -1.94 10.31
C SER A 6 5.41 -2.28 8.91
N ILE A 7 4.84 -1.30 8.21
CA ILE A 7 4.28 -1.47 6.88
C ILE A 7 4.99 -0.54 5.91
N ARG A 8 5.55 -1.10 4.84
CA ARG A 8 6.21 -0.32 3.79
C ARG A 8 6.03 -0.95 2.42
N GLY A 9 5.82 -0.13 1.41
CA GLY A 9 5.54 -0.62 0.08
C GLY A 9 5.28 0.47 -0.93
N TRP A 10 4.81 0.04 -2.09
CA TRP A 10 4.49 0.91 -3.20
C TRP A 10 3.27 0.39 -3.96
N ILE A 11 2.66 1.32 -4.68
CA ILE A 11 1.58 1.11 -5.63
C ILE A 11 2.01 1.73 -6.96
N GLU A 12 1.85 0.97 -8.04
CA GLU A 12 1.98 1.39 -9.42
C GLU A 12 0.59 1.54 -10.03
N CYS A 13 0.39 2.63 -10.77
CA CYS A 13 -0.89 2.99 -11.36
C CYS A 13 -0.72 3.97 -12.52
N ASP A 14 -1.79 4.21 -13.28
CA ASP A 14 -1.86 5.30 -14.25
C ASP A 14 -2.13 6.67 -13.59
N PRO A 15 -1.97 7.80 -14.30
CA PRO A 15 -2.19 9.13 -13.72
C PRO A 15 -3.62 9.40 -13.24
N LYS A 16 -4.66 8.85 -13.88
CA LYS A 16 -6.06 9.00 -13.45
C LYS A 16 -6.32 8.19 -12.18
N GLN A 17 -5.80 6.96 -12.12
CA GLN A 17 -5.81 6.12 -10.91
C GLN A 17 -5.06 6.80 -9.76
N LEU A 18 -3.93 7.47 -10.02
CA LEU A 18 -3.19 8.21 -8.99
C LEU A 18 -4.06 9.29 -8.34
N ASP A 19 -4.86 10.01 -9.11
CA ASP A 19 -5.77 11.02 -8.56
C ASP A 19 -6.88 10.37 -7.71
N SER A 20 -7.41 9.22 -8.13
CA SER A 20 -8.33 8.41 -7.33
C SER A 20 -7.69 7.90 -6.03
N LEU A 21 -6.45 7.41 -6.08
CA LEU A 21 -5.66 7.01 -4.91
C LEU A 21 -5.56 8.14 -3.88
N LYS A 22 -5.21 9.35 -4.34
CA LYS A 22 -5.11 10.53 -3.45
C LYS A 22 -6.45 10.87 -2.81
N ASN A 23 -7.56 10.71 -3.53
CA ASN A 23 -8.89 10.92 -2.97
C ASN A 23 -9.22 9.89 -1.89
N ILE A 24 -8.97 8.60 -2.14
CA ILE A 24 -9.13 7.54 -1.13
C ILE A 24 -8.32 7.87 0.12
N ILE A 25 -7.04 8.25 -0.02
CA ILE A 25 -6.17 8.61 1.11
C ILE A 25 -6.75 9.81 1.89
N ALA A 26 -7.29 10.81 1.19
CA ALA A 26 -7.88 11.98 1.81
C ALA A 26 -9.22 11.65 2.53
N GLU A 27 -10.03 10.75 1.99
CA GLU A 27 -11.30 10.33 2.62
C GLU A 27 -11.08 9.51 3.89
N HIS A 28 -10.04 8.68 3.90
CA HIS A 28 -9.63 7.90 5.07
C HIS A 28 -8.64 8.64 5.97
N SER A 29 -8.46 9.95 5.80
CA SER A 29 -7.39 10.68 6.49
C SER A 29 -7.54 10.58 8.01
N ASP A 30 -6.64 9.83 8.64
CA ASP A 30 -6.38 9.89 10.07
C ASP A 30 -5.17 10.79 10.31
N ASN A 31 -5.30 11.76 11.22
CA ASN A 31 -4.23 12.71 11.56
C ASN A 31 -2.94 12.03 12.03
N ALA A 32 -2.99 10.77 12.47
CA ALA A 32 -1.83 10.04 12.98
C ALA A 32 -1.01 9.32 11.87
N TYR A 33 -1.66 8.55 10.99
CA TYR A 33 -0.96 7.61 10.10
C TYR A 33 -0.94 8.02 8.62
N SER A 34 -1.71 9.02 8.23
CA SER A 34 -1.76 9.50 6.83
C SER A 34 -0.43 10.09 6.35
N GLY A 35 0.41 10.55 7.28
CA GLY A 35 1.75 11.08 6.98
C GLY A 35 2.73 10.05 6.43
N GLY A 36 2.41 8.75 6.48
CA GLY A 36 3.22 7.69 5.87
C GLY A 36 3.13 7.63 4.34
N TRP A 37 2.11 8.25 3.74
CA TRP A 37 1.95 8.32 2.29
C TRP A 37 2.91 9.31 1.63
N GLY A 38 3.54 8.90 0.55
CA GLY A 38 4.48 9.71 -0.23
C GLY A 38 4.27 9.55 -1.73
N PHE A 39 4.49 10.65 -2.47
CA PHE A 39 4.34 10.69 -3.92
C PHE A 39 5.57 11.36 -4.55
N PRO A 40 6.03 10.92 -5.73
CA PRO A 40 7.03 11.64 -6.49
C PRO A 40 6.60 13.09 -6.76
N ALA A 41 7.52 14.04 -6.56
CA ALA A 41 7.25 15.46 -6.76
C ALA A 41 7.02 15.84 -8.23
N GLN A 42 7.52 15.02 -9.16
CA GLN A 42 7.33 15.18 -10.60
C GLN A 42 6.90 13.83 -11.19
N PRO A 43 5.91 13.82 -12.10
CA PRO A 43 5.58 12.62 -12.86
C PRO A 43 6.80 12.12 -13.62
N PHE A 44 6.99 10.80 -13.66
CA PHE A 44 8.06 10.17 -14.40
C PHE A 44 7.46 9.20 -15.42
N ASN A 45 7.46 9.60 -16.69
CA ASN A 45 6.84 8.87 -17.80
C ASN A 45 5.33 8.66 -17.65
N TRP A 46 4.79 7.57 -18.22
CA TRP A 46 3.37 7.22 -18.25
C TRP A 46 2.90 6.49 -16.99
N THR A 47 3.83 6.02 -16.15
CA THR A 47 3.52 5.25 -14.93
C THR A 47 3.65 6.15 -13.70
N SER A 48 2.67 6.08 -12.82
CA SER A 48 2.62 6.78 -11.55
C SER A 48 2.87 5.83 -10.38
N TYR A 49 3.49 6.35 -9.32
CA TYR A 49 3.76 5.61 -8.10
C TYR A 49 3.25 6.34 -6.86
N ALA A 50 2.72 5.57 -5.92
CA ALA A 50 2.48 5.99 -4.55
C ALA A 50 3.27 5.08 -3.60
N PHE A 51 3.81 5.65 -2.54
CA PHE A 51 4.61 4.93 -1.55
C PHE A 51 3.97 5.06 -0.17
N TYR A 52 4.13 4.02 0.64
CA TYR A 52 3.81 4.10 2.06
C TYR A 52 4.98 3.60 2.89
N GLY A 53 5.23 4.24 4.02
CA GLY A 53 6.11 3.74 5.06
C GLY A 53 5.66 4.27 6.42
N GLY A 54 5.38 3.37 7.35
CA GLY A 54 5.01 3.74 8.72
C GLY A 54 4.85 2.55 9.63
N ASP A 55 4.88 2.82 10.94
CA ASP A 55 4.60 1.85 11.98
C ASP A 55 3.20 2.12 12.56
N LEU A 56 2.32 1.12 12.50
CA LEU A 56 0.95 1.22 12.97
C LEU A 56 0.77 0.34 14.20
N GLN A 57 -0.12 0.73 15.11
CA GLN A 57 -0.59 -0.23 16.10
C GLN A 57 -1.39 -1.33 15.40
N VAL A 58 -1.31 -2.57 15.90
CA VAL A 58 -2.05 -3.71 15.33
C VAL A 58 -3.54 -3.44 15.14
N ALA A 59 -4.15 -2.67 16.06
CA ALA A 59 -5.56 -2.30 15.99
C ALA A 59 -5.91 -1.41 14.78
N ASP A 60 -4.94 -0.66 14.25
CA ASP A 60 -5.10 0.27 13.14
C ASP A 60 -4.64 -0.32 11.79
N VAL A 61 -4.06 -1.52 11.78
CA VAL A 61 -3.72 -2.24 10.53
C VAL A 61 -4.91 -2.38 9.57
N PRO A 62 -6.15 -2.68 10.03
CA PRO A 62 -7.32 -2.70 9.15
C PRO A 62 -7.59 -1.38 8.44
N TRP A 63 -7.24 -0.23 9.03
CA TRP A 63 -7.44 1.09 8.39
C TRP A 63 -6.63 1.21 7.10
N LEU A 64 -5.34 0.84 7.13
CA LEU A 64 -4.50 0.87 5.94
C LEU A 64 -4.92 -0.24 4.96
N ARG A 65 -5.20 -1.44 5.46
CA ARG A 65 -5.61 -2.58 4.62
C ARG A 65 -6.87 -2.27 3.81
N ASN A 66 -7.86 -1.61 4.41
CA ASN A 66 -9.11 -1.27 3.73
C ASN A 66 -8.87 -0.24 2.61
N GLN A 67 -8.04 0.78 2.86
CA GLN A 67 -7.62 1.72 1.81
C GLN A 67 -6.94 1.01 0.64
N LEU A 68 -5.98 0.11 0.93
CA LEU A 68 -5.28 -0.65 -0.12
C LEU A 68 -6.22 -1.56 -0.92
N ALA A 69 -7.20 -2.17 -0.26
CA ALA A 69 -8.21 -2.98 -0.93
C ALA A 69 -9.12 -2.15 -1.84
N GLU A 70 -9.46 -0.93 -1.43
CA GLU A 70 -10.23 0.01 -2.25
C GLU A 70 -9.41 0.50 -3.46
N MET A 71 -8.14 0.84 -3.25
CA MET A 71 -7.20 1.22 -4.31
C MET A 71 -6.99 0.10 -5.33
N ALA A 72 -6.86 -1.14 -4.86
CA ALA A 72 -6.70 -2.32 -5.70
C ALA A 72 -7.89 -2.52 -6.66
N ALA A 73 -9.10 -2.14 -6.24
CA ALA A 73 -10.32 -2.32 -7.03
C ALA A 73 -10.53 -1.23 -8.10
N LEU A 74 -9.68 -0.19 -8.15
CA LEU A 74 -9.77 0.86 -9.14
C LEU A 74 -9.62 0.29 -10.55
N GLN A 75 -10.49 0.75 -11.44
CA GLN A 75 -10.41 0.39 -12.84
C GLN A 75 -9.36 1.24 -13.56
N PRO A 76 -8.70 0.70 -14.60
CA PRO A 76 -7.85 1.48 -15.49
C PRO A 76 -8.59 2.67 -16.09
N GLY A 77 -7.86 3.75 -16.34
CA GLY A 77 -8.41 4.95 -16.95
C GLY A 77 -8.83 4.78 -18.42
N ASP A 78 -8.21 3.83 -19.12
CA ASP A 78 -8.45 3.45 -20.52
C ASP A 78 -8.23 1.93 -20.72
N GLU A 79 -8.77 1.35 -21.81
CA GLU A 79 -8.71 -0.12 -22.07
C GLU A 79 -7.28 -0.67 -22.24
N ASP A 80 -6.33 0.19 -22.62
CA ASP A 80 -4.91 -0.16 -22.80
C ASP A 80 -4.08 0.02 -21.52
N GLU A 81 -4.65 0.60 -20.46
CA GLU A 81 -3.96 0.83 -19.19
C GLU A 81 -4.06 -0.39 -18.27
N SER A 82 -3.02 -0.60 -17.47
CA SER A 82 -2.96 -1.72 -16.53
C SER A 82 -3.75 -1.41 -15.26
N GLN A 83 -4.17 -2.47 -14.56
CA GLN A 83 -4.75 -2.33 -13.23
C GLN A 83 -3.70 -1.81 -12.24
N VAL A 84 -4.18 -1.33 -11.09
CA VAL A 84 -3.32 -1.01 -9.97
C VAL A 84 -2.55 -2.25 -9.54
N GLU A 85 -1.24 -2.11 -9.38
CA GLU A 85 -0.35 -3.16 -8.91
C GLU A 85 0.49 -2.65 -7.73
N GLY A 86 1.01 -3.54 -6.90
CA GLY A 86 1.81 -3.11 -5.76
C GLY A 86 2.25 -4.22 -4.82
N LEU A 87 3.19 -3.86 -3.96
CA LEU A 87 3.73 -4.76 -2.94
C LEU A 87 4.00 -3.98 -1.66
N PHE A 88 3.55 -4.54 -0.55
CA PHE A 88 3.85 -4.07 0.79
C PHE A 88 4.40 -5.20 1.64
N LEU A 89 5.48 -4.90 2.35
CA LEU A 89 6.03 -5.75 3.39
C LEU A 89 5.42 -5.32 4.72
N VAL A 90 4.92 -6.30 5.46
CA VAL A 90 4.20 -6.12 6.72
C VAL A 90 4.91 -6.94 7.77
N THR A 91 5.68 -6.26 8.61
CA THR A 91 6.46 -6.91 9.68
C THR A 91 5.73 -6.74 10.99
N HIS A 92 5.10 -7.81 11.46
CA HIS A 92 4.47 -7.88 12.76
C HIS A 92 5.50 -8.26 13.82
N GLU A 93 5.57 -7.51 14.93
CA GLU A 93 6.54 -7.75 16.02
C GLU A 93 6.47 -9.17 16.61
N VAL A 94 5.31 -9.83 16.49
CA VAL A 94 5.06 -11.18 17.05
C VAL A 94 4.92 -12.26 15.98
N ASP A 95 4.31 -11.93 14.84
CA ASP A 95 3.86 -12.92 13.85
C ASP A 95 4.82 -13.01 12.66
N GLY A 96 5.83 -12.14 12.61
CA GLY A 96 6.84 -12.10 11.56
C GLY A 96 6.37 -11.36 10.32
N LEU A 97 6.97 -11.73 9.18
CA LEU A 97 6.81 -11.02 7.92
C LEU A 97 5.66 -11.62 7.08
N THR A 98 4.74 -10.77 6.65
CA THR A 98 3.79 -11.04 5.56
C THR A 98 3.98 -10.05 4.41
N GLU A 99 3.48 -10.44 3.24
CA GLU A 99 3.43 -9.61 2.05
C GLU A 99 1.97 -9.34 1.70
N TRP A 100 1.66 -8.08 1.46
CA TRP A 100 0.41 -7.68 0.84
C TRP A 100 0.68 -7.31 -0.62
N GLN A 101 0.06 -8.08 -1.52
CA GLN A 101 0.22 -7.96 -2.96
C GLN A 101 -1.05 -7.36 -3.55
N ILE A 102 -0.91 -6.25 -4.25
CA ILE A 102 -1.98 -5.67 -5.06
C ILE A 102 -1.77 -6.15 -6.48
N ARG A 103 -2.75 -6.88 -7.01
CA ARG A 103 -2.78 -7.38 -8.39
C ARG A 103 -4.19 -7.82 -8.74
N ASP A 104 -4.48 -7.98 -10.02
CA ASP A 104 -5.74 -8.57 -10.51
C ASP A 104 -7.00 -7.93 -9.86
N GLY A 105 -6.96 -6.63 -9.58
CA GLY A 105 -8.08 -5.88 -9.02
C GLY A 105 -8.32 -6.11 -7.52
N GLY A 106 -7.37 -6.71 -6.80
CA GLY A 106 -7.54 -7.11 -5.40
C GLY A 106 -6.27 -7.06 -4.55
N LEU A 107 -6.48 -7.19 -3.24
CA LEU A 107 -5.42 -7.24 -2.24
C LEU A 107 -5.29 -8.66 -1.68
N TYR A 108 -4.12 -9.26 -1.86
CA TYR A 108 -3.81 -10.62 -1.42
C TYR A 108 -2.76 -10.59 -0.32
N GLU A 109 -2.98 -11.36 0.73
CA GLU A 109 -2.01 -11.53 1.82
C GLU A 109 -1.34 -12.89 1.67
N VAL A 110 -0.01 -12.91 1.63
CA VAL A 110 0.80 -14.12 1.53
C VAL A 110 1.91 -14.11 2.56
N PRO A 111 2.43 -15.28 2.99
CA PRO A 111 3.60 -15.33 3.85
C PRO A 111 4.79 -14.62 3.21
N GLY A 112 5.58 -13.89 4.01
CA GLY A 112 6.79 -13.25 3.54
C GLY A 112 7.81 -14.27 3.03
N SER A 113 8.46 -13.94 1.91
CA SER A 113 9.56 -14.74 1.36
C SER A 113 10.77 -14.78 2.30
N GLU A 114 11.45 -15.93 2.42
CA GLU A 114 12.73 -16.04 3.15
C GLU A 114 13.77 -15.02 2.65
N GLY A 115 13.74 -14.68 1.36
CA GLY A 115 14.63 -13.67 0.78
C GLY A 115 14.39 -12.26 1.31
N HIS A 116 13.23 -11.99 1.89
CA HIS A 116 12.86 -10.72 2.52
C HIS A 116 13.05 -10.73 4.05
N ALA A 117 13.59 -11.80 4.65
CA ALA A 117 13.75 -11.89 6.10
C ALA A 117 14.59 -10.74 6.70
N TYR A 118 15.57 -10.20 5.96
CA TYR A 118 16.36 -9.05 6.40
C TYR A 118 15.54 -7.74 6.57
N LEU A 119 14.31 -7.72 6.06
CA LEU A 119 13.36 -6.63 6.20
C LEU A 119 12.39 -6.85 7.37
N GLY A 120 12.33 -8.06 7.94
CA GLY A 120 11.46 -8.40 9.06
C GLY A 120 12.18 -8.95 10.30
N ALA A 121 13.51 -8.80 10.37
CA ALA A 121 14.36 -9.28 11.46
C ALA A 121 14.52 -8.24 12.58
#